data_AF-A0ABD5W0W3-F1
#
_entry.id   AF-A0ABD5W0W3-F1
#
_cell.length_a   1.000
_cell.length_b   1.000
_cell.length_c   1.000
_cell.angle_alpha   90.00
_cell.angle_beta   90.00
_cell.angle_gamma   90.00
#
_symmetry.space_group_name_H-M   'P 1'
#
loop_
_entity.id
_entity.type
_entity.pdbx_description
1 polymer ?
#
loop_
_entity_poly.entity_id
_entity_poly.type
_entity_poly.pdbx_seq_one_letter_code
_entity_poly.pdbx_strand_id
1 'polypeptide(L)'
;MSDDESEKNKIRDELESLTELPDGPDTVDVYEPGEVYTGKNTELAPELMIVVDGFECAVDPRASTDSQIFTAGPPSEARSGGHNQDGIVIAAGPAIEPGSNVDAKIYDIAPTLLSLHDMPIPEEMDGRVRTSFLAEVTDDEGLPPTAPIDTLVNSGEQTQREDDDEVQQRLEDLGYI
;
A
#
# COMPACT_ATOMS: atom_id res chain seq x y z
N MET A 1 -1.29 17.42 16.48
CA MET A 1 -2.36 18.05 17.27
C MET A 1 -1.86 18.01 18.71
N SER A 2 -2.70 17.93 19.73
CA SER A 2 -2.34 18.09 21.14
C SER A 2 -1.25 17.11 21.62
N ASP A 3 -0.24 17.57 22.37
CA ASP A 3 0.70 16.71 23.13
C ASP A 3 -0.02 15.96 24.29
N ASP A 4 -1.35 16.01 24.34
CA ASP A 4 -2.18 15.46 25.39
C ASP A 4 -2.62 14.04 25.07
N GLU A 5 -1.88 13.07 25.63
CA GLU A 5 -2.22 11.64 25.59
C GLU A 5 -3.66 11.36 26.07
N SER A 6 -4.24 12.20 26.94
CA SER A 6 -5.62 11.99 27.37
C SER A 6 -6.64 12.31 26.27
N GLU A 7 -6.38 13.30 25.42
CA GLU A 7 -7.23 13.61 24.26
C GLU A 7 -7.14 12.52 23.20
N LYS A 8 -5.92 12.01 22.92
CA LYS A 8 -5.73 10.90 21.97
C LYS A 8 -6.47 9.64 22.41
N ASN A 9 -6.35 9.26 23.68
CA ASN A 9 -7.07 8.10 24.22
C ASN A 9 -8.58 8.29 24.18
N LYS A 10 -9.07 9.50 24.47
CA LYS A 10 -10.50 9.80 24.33
C LYS A 10 -10.99 9.65 22.89
N ILE A 11 -10.23 10.14 21.90
CA ILE A 11 -10.57 9.98 20.48
C ILE A 11 -10.60 8.50 20.08
N ARG A 12 -9.62 7.72 20.53
CA ARG A 12 -9.58 6.26 20.33
C ARG A 12 -10.84 5.60 20.89
N ASP A 13 -11.18 5.86 22.15
CA ASP A 13 -12.37 5.29 22.81
C ASP A 13 -13.66 5.68 22.05
N GLU A 14 -13.78 6.94 21.62
CA GLU A 14 -14.93 7.41 20.84
C GLU A 14 -15.05 6.70 19.49
N LEU A 15 -13.93 6.49 18.78
CA LEU A 15 -13.89 5.76 17.51
C LEU A 15 -14.29 4.29 17.69
N GLU A 16 -13.74 3.60 18.69
CA GLU A 16 -14.04 2.19 18.98
C GLU A 16 -15.52 2.00 19.38
N SER A 17 -16.11 2.98 20.06
CA SER A 17 -17.53 2.97 20.45
C SER A 17 -18.52 3.09 19.28
N LEU A 18 -18.06 3.43 18.06
CA LEU A 18 -18.93 3.51 16.88
C LEU A 18 -19.59 2.17 16.55
N THR A 19 -18.96 1.05 16.95
CA THR A 19 -19.52 -0.32 16.83
C THR A 19 -20.79 -0.54 17.64
N GLU A 20 -21.08 0.32 18.63
CA GLU A 20 -22.30 0.25 19.45
C GLU A 20 -23.51 0.93 18.80
N LEU A 21 -23.31 1.66 17.70
CA LEU A 21 -24.38 2.36 16.99
C LEU A 21 -25.29 1.36 16.25
N PRO A 22 -26.62 1.61 16.19
CA PRO A 22 -27.55 0.73 15.48
C PRO A 22 -27.22 0.54 13.99
N ASP A 23 -26.68 1.58 13.35
CA ASP A 23 -26.20 1.59 11.95
C ASP A 23 -24.67 1.71 11.90
N GLY A 24 -23.98 1.27 12.95
CA GLY A 24 -22.53 1.29 13.06
C GLY A 24 -21.84 0.16 12.30
N PRO A 25 -20.51 0.22 12.18
CA PRO A 25 -19.69 -0.84 11.59
C PRO A 25 -19.63 -2.05 12.53
N ASP A 26 -19.27 -3.20 11.97
CA ASP A 26 -18.99 -4.42 12.72
C ASP A 26 -17.66 -4.29 13.50
N THR A 27 -16.64 -3.66 12.91
CA THR A 27 -15.34 -3.44 13.56
C THR A 27 -14.78 -2.04 13.32
N VAL A 28 -14.10 -1.51 14.33
CA VAL A 28 -13.24 -0.33 14.23
C VAL A 28 -11.93 -0.63 14.92
N ASP A 29 -10.86 -0.77 14.14
CA ASP A 29 -9.51 -0.94 14.66
C ASP A 29 -8.78 0.40 14.61
N VAL A 30 -8.19 0.80 15.73
CA VAL A 30 -7.42 2.04 15.85
C VAL A 30 -5.96 1.71 16.11
N TYR A 31 -5.07 2.21 15.26
CA TYR A 31 -3.64 1.94 15.31
C TYR A 31 -2.83 3.22 15.52
N GLU A 32 -1.76 3.10 16.30
CA GLU A 32 -0.67 4.08 16.31
C GLU A 32 0.35 3.75 15.20
N PRO A 33 1.11 4.74 14.70
CA PRO A 33 2.15 4.55 13.70
C PRO A 33 3.08 3.37 13.95
N GLY A 34 3.58 3.22 15.18
CA GLY A 34 4.55 2.19 15.54
C GLY A 34 3.99 0.77 15.53
N GLU A 35 2.66 0.60 15.52
CA GLU A 35 2.00 -0.69 15.44
C GLU A 35 1.95 -1.22 14.00
N VAL A 36 1.95 -0.32 13.01
CA VAL A 36 1.74 -0.65 11.58
C VAL A 36 2.98 -0.41 10.74
N TYR A 37 3.70 0.69 10.98
CA TYR A 37 4.81 1.13 10.15
C TYR A 37 6.14 1.03 10.87
N THR A 38 7.14 0.59 10.12
CA THR A 38 8.54 0.57 10.54
C THR A 38 9.38 1.42 9.58
N GLY A 39 10.49 1.97 10.08
CA GLY A 39 11.49 2.65 9.25
C GLY A 39 11.59 4.14 9.51
N LYS A 40 12.44 4.80 8.72
CA LYS A 40 12.86 6.20 8.94
C LYS A 40 11.75 7.25 8.78
N ASN A 41 10.62 6.88 8.19
CA ASN A 41 9.53 7.80 7.89
C ASN A 41 8.29 7.57 8.77
N THR A 42 8.36 6.70 9.78
CA THR A 42 7.22 6.43 10.67
C THR A 42 6.72 7.70 11.37
N GLU A 43 7.61 8.66 11.63
CA GLU A 43 7.29 9.98 12.18
C GLU A 43 6.41 10.87 11.28
N LEU A 44 6.28 10.55 9.99
CA LEU A 44 5.40 11.27 9.06
C LEU A 44 3.96 10.73 9.09
N ALA A 45 3.74 9.57 9.72
CA ALA A 45 2.42 8.96 9.79
C ALA A 45 1.48 9.76 10.72
N PRO A 46 0.16 9.70 10.51
CA PRO A 46 -0.81 10.30 11.42
C PRO A 46 -0.73 9.70 12.83
N GLU A 47 -1.04 10.49 13.87
CA GLU A 47 -1.01 10.04 15.26
C GLU A 47 -1.91 8.82 15.53
N LEU A 48 -3.04 8.73 14.82
CA LEU A 48 -3.94 7.58 14.81
C LEU A 48 -4.34 7.25 13.38
N MET A 49 -4.44 5.96 13.09
CA MET A 49 -4.98 5.40 11.86
C MET A 49 -6.17 4.53 12.21
N ILE A 50 -7.19 4.54 11.36
CA ILE A 50 -8.41 3.79 11.59
C ILE A 50 -8.65 2.82 10.44
N VAL A 51 -9.13 1.63 10.78
CA VAL A 51 -9.66 0.65 9.84
C VAL A 51 -11.06 0.32 10.29
N VAL A 52 -12.02 0.50 9.38
CA VAL A 52 -13.44 0.22 9.63
C VAL A 52 -13.84 -0.94 8.74
N ASP A 53 -14.42 -1.98 9.35
CA ASP A 53 -14.87 -3.21 8.68
C ASP A 53 -13.80 -3.79 7.74
N GLY A 54 -12.54 -3.86 8.19
CA GLY A 54 -11.46 -4.41 7.38
C GLY A 54 -11.24 -3.70 6.03
N PHE A 55 -11.42 -2.37 5.97
CA PHE A 55 -11.36 -1.52 4.77
C PHE A 55 -12.59 -1.56 3.86
N GLU A 56 -13.69 -2.18 4.29
CA GLU A 56 -14.95 -2.16 3.51
C GLU A 56 -15.67 -0.79 3.58
N CYS A 57 -15.35 0.04 4.57
CA CYS A 57 -15.90 1.40 4.68
C CYS A 57 -14.89 2.46 4.23
N ALA A 58 -15.31 3.32 3.29
CA ALA A 58 -14.55 4.50 2.92
C ALA A 58 -14.77 5.65 3.92
N VAL A 59 -13.72 6.36 4.28
CA VAL A 59 -13.81 7.57 5.12
C VAL A 59 -13.94 8.79 4.21
N ASP A 60 -15.05 9.51 4.33
CA ASP A 60 -15.25 10.79 3.64
C ASP A 60 -14.88 11.95 4.57
N PRO A 61 -13.79 12.70 4.30
CA PRO A 61 -13.35 13.79 5.17
C PRO A 61 -14.19 15.06 5.00
N ARG A 62 -15.17 15.07 4.09
CA ARG A 62 -16.01 16.25 3.87
C ARG A 62 -17.01 16.39 5.00
N ALA A 63 -17.15 17.62 5.51
CA ALA A 63 -18.19 17.94 6.48
C ALA A 63 -19.57 17.69 5.84
N SER A 64 -20.31 16.74 6.42
CA SER A 64 -21.72 16.54 6.09
C SER A 64 -22.58 17.42 7.02
N THR A 65 -23.62 18.01 6.47
CA THR A 65 -24.69 18.63 7.27
C THR A 65 -25.70 17.60 7.77
N ASP A 66 -25.58 16.35 7.31
CA ASP A 66 -26.42 15.25 7.73
C ASP A 66 -26.01 14.74 9.11
N SER A 67 -26.98 14.28 9.90
CA SER A 67 -26.70 13.69 11.23
C SER A 67 -26.23 12.24 11.15
N GLN A 68 -26.27 11.65 9.95
CA GLN A 68 -25.84 10.28 9.70
C GLN A 68 -24.31 10.18 9.64
N ILE A 69 -23.75 9.36 10.52
CA ILE A 69 -22.30 9.07 10.58
C ILE A 69 -21.91 8.05 9.51
N PHE A 70 -22.78 7.05 9.27
CA PHE A 70 -22.58 6.01 8.26
C PHE A 70 -23.65 6.10 7.16
N THR A 71 -23.28 5.77 5.94
CA THR A 71 -24.19 5.72 4.79
C THR A 71 -23.86 4.49 3.96
N ALA A 72 -24.88 3.72 3.61
CA ALA A 72 -24.73 2.54 2.78
C ALA A 72 -24.60 2.91 1.30
N GLY A 73 -23.75 2.17 0.59
CA GLY A 73 -23.52 2.33 -0.83
C GLY A 73 -22.30 3.18 -1.16
N PRO A 74 -22.02 3.35 -2.46
CA PRO A 74 -20.78 3.98 -2.88
C PRO A 74 -20.82 5.49 -2.63
N PRO A 75 -19.67 6.14 -2.34
CA PRO A 75 -19.59 7.58 -2.14
C PRO A 75 -20.03 8.39 -3.37
N SER A 76 -20.02 7.77 -4.56
CA SER A 76 -20.73 8.27 -5.75
C SER A 76 -20.90 7.14 -6.78
N GLU A 77 -21.78 7.31 -7.77
CA GLU A 77 -21.90 6.37 -8.90
C GLU A 77 -20.57 6.17 -9.65
N ALA A 78 -19.74 7.21 -9.73
CA ALA A 78 -18.42 7.16 -10.36
C ALA A 78 -17.34 6.48 -9.48
N ARG A 79 -17.61 6.26 -8.19
CA ARG A 79 -16.71 5.62 -7.23
C ARG A 79 -17.40 4.43 -6.55
N SER A 80 -17.71 3.42 -7.36
CA SER A 80 -18.34 2.18 -6.91
C SER A 80 -17.35 1.10 -6.44
N GLY A 81 -16.05 1.33 -6.56
CA GLY A 81 -15.00 0.42 -6.12
C GLY A 81 -14.09 1.05 -5.07
N GLY A 82 -13.61 0.22 -4.14
CA GLY A 82 -12.60 0.57 -3.12
C GLY A 82 -11.30 -0.20 -3.32
N HIS A 83 -10.33 0.07 -2.46
CA HIS A 83 -9.11 -0.72 -2.34
C HIS A 83 -9.36 -1.87 -1.35
N ASN A 84 -8.74 -3.03 -1.59
CA ASN A 84 -8.77 -4.17 -0.68
C ASN A 84 -7.34 -4.50 -0.26
N GLN A 85 -7.16 -4.99 0.97
CA GLN A 85 -5.86 -5.47 1.44
C GLN A 85 -5.41 -6.71 0.67
N ASP A 86 -6.35 -7.60 0.37
CA ASP A 86 -6.06 -8.83 -0.34
C ASP A 86 -6.09 -8.63 -1.85
N GLY A 87 -5.00 -9.03 -2.50
CA GLY A 87 -4.82 -8.97 -3.94
C GLY A 87 -4.81 -10.36 -4.59
N ILE A 88 -4.62 -10.37 -5.90
CA ILE A 88 -4.44 -11.60 -6.68
C ILE A 88 -3.06 -11.58 -7.31
N VAL A 89 -2.27 -12.63 -7.09
CA VAL A 89 -0.97 -12.84 -7.74
C VAL A 89 -1.06 -14.07 -8.63
N ILE A 90 -0.68 -13.92 -9.90
CA ILE A 90 -0.62 -15.00 -10.88
C ILE A 90 0.76 -14.94 -11.54
N ALA A 91 1.49 -16.04 -11.49
CA ALA A 91 2.78 -16.20 -12.15
C ALA A 91 2.73 -17.40 -13.09
N ALA A 92 3.34 -17.26 -14.26
CA ALA A 92 3.46 -18.34 -15.25
C ALA A 92 4.72 -18.14 -16.08
N GLY A 93 5.46 -19.23 -16.28
CA GLY A 93 6.71 -19.20 -17.04
C GLY A 93 7.56 -20.43 -16.77
N PRO A 94 8.68 -20.60 -17.51
CA PRO A 94 9.57 -21.75 -17.34
C PRO A 94 10.23 -21.81 -15.96
N ALA A 95 10.39 -20.67 -15.29
CA ALA A 95 10.95 -20.56 -13.95
C ALA A 95 9.91 -20.73 -12.82
N ILE A 96 8.64 -20.94 -13.16
CA ILE A 96 7.54 -21.00 -12.19
C ILE A 96 7.07 -22.45 -12.05
N GLU A 97 7.05 -22.96 -10.82
CA GLU A 97 6.55 -24.29 -10.47
C GLU A 97 5.02 -24.35 -10.67
N PRO A 98 4.49 -25.17 -11.59
CA PRO A 98 3.05 -25.24 -11.84
C PRO A 98 2.27 -25.78 -10.64
N GLY A 99 1.15 -25.14 -10.30
CA GLY A 99 0.28 -25.57 -9.19
C GLY A 99 0.84 -25.28 -7.80
N SER A 100 1.92 -24.49 -7.71
CA SER A 100 2.43 -23.96 -6.45
C SER A 100 1.50 -22.89 -5.87
N ASN A 101 1.50 -22.79 -4.53
CA ASN A 101 0.82 -21.71 -3.83
C ASN A 101 1.77 -20.50 -3.73
N VAL A 102 1.22 -19.32 -3.97
CA VAL A 102 1.93 -18.05 -3.80
C VAL A 102 1.39 -17.36 -2.56
N ASP A 103 2.20 -17.30 -1.51
CA ASP A 103 1.97 -16.41 -0.36
C ASP A 103 3.00 -15.28 -0.45
N ALA A 104 2.54 -14.12 -0.90
CA ALA A 104 3.39 -12.98 -1.20
C ALA A 104 2.68 -11.69 -0.82
N LYS A 105 3.45 -10.74 -0.32
CA LYS A 105 3.03 -9.36 -0.15
C LYS A 105 3.35 -8.58 -1.42
N ILE A 106 2.64 -7.48 -1.66
CA ILE A 106 2.85 -6.65 -2.86
C ILE A 106 4.32 -6.20 -3.02
N TYR A 107 5.00 -5.93 -1.91
CA TYR A 107 6.41 -5.52 -1.91
C TYR A 107 7.40 -6.68 -2.13
N ASP A 108 6.97 -7.94 -2.08
CA ASP A 108 7.80 -9.10 -2.43
C ASP A 108 7.93 -9.29 -3.95
N ILE A 109 7.05 -8.66 -4.75
CA ILE A 109 7.02 -8.81 -6.21
C ILE A 109 8.31 -8.27 -6.85
N ALA A 110 8.72 -7.05 -6.48
CA ALA A 110 9.91 -6.42 -7.03
C ALA A 110 11.21 -7.23 -6.80
N PRO A 111 11.58 -7.63 -5.55
CA PRO A 111 12.78 -8.41 -5.33
C PRO A 111 12.71 -9.79 -6.02
N THR A 112 11.53 -10.40 -6.10
CA THR A 112 11.35 -11.68 -6.83
C THR A 112 11.62 -11.52 -8.32
N LEU A 113 11.13 -10.45 -8.95
CA LEU A 113 11.41 -10.18 -10.36
C LEU A 113 12.88 -9.86 -10.61
N LEU A 114 13.54 -9.08 -9.74
CA LEU A 114 14.98 -8.81 -9.84
C LEU A 114 15.78 -10.11 -9.78
N SER A 115 15.42 -11.02 -8.86
CA SER A 115 16.03 -12.34 -8.75
C SER A 115 15.88 -13.19 -10.00
N LEU A 116 14.69 -13.20 -10.61
CA LEU A 116 14.45 -13.94 -11.86
C LEU A 116 15.25 -13.41 -13.06
N HIS A 117 15.78 -12.19 -12.96
CA HIS A 117 16.58 -11.55 -13.98
C HIS A 117 18.07 -11.45 -13.61
N ASP A 118 18.52 -12.19 -12.59
CA ASP A 118 19.90 -12.17 -12.10
C ASP A 118 20.39 -10.75 -11.72
N MET A 119 19.46 -9.87 -11.30
CA MET A 119 19.75 -8.49 -10.92
C MET A 119 19.97 -8.36 -9.41
N PRO A 120 20.88 -7.47 -8.97
CA PRO A 120 21.08 -7.20 -7.55
C PRO A 120 19.81 -6.63 -6.91
N ILE A 121 19.56 -7.00 -5.66
CA ILE A 121 18.36 -6.58 -4.91
C ILE A 121 18.73 -5.38 -4.01
N PRO A 122 18.02 -4.24 -4.09
CA PRO A 122 18.27 -3.12 -3.20
C PRO A 122 18.07 -3.49 -1.72
N GLU A 123 19.03 -3.11 -0.86
CA GLU A 123 18.97 -3.35 0.59
C GLU A 123 17.79 -2.63 1.27
N GLU A 124 17.27 -1.58 0.64
CA GLU A 124 16.17 -0.76 1.12
C GLU A 124 14.79 -1.35 0.81
N MET A 125 14.71 -2.46 0.06
CA MET A 125 13.43 -3.14 -0.17
C MET A 125 12.97 -3.88 1.09
N ASP A 126 11.74 -3.61 1.54
CA ASP A 126 11.13 -4.35 2.66
C ASP A 126 10.77 -5.80 2.30
N GLY A 127 10.54 -6.06 1.02
CA GLY A 127 10.17 -7.36 0.50
C GLY A 127 11.33 -8.34 0.37
N ARG A 128 10.98 -9.61 0.21
CA ARG A 128 11.93 -10.70 0.01
C ARG A 128 11.53 -11.55 -1.19
N VAL A 129 12.53 -12.15 -1.82
CA VAL A 129 12.33 -13.11 -2.91
C VAL A 129 11.45 -14.25 -2.43
N ARG A 130 10.37 -14.52 -3.16
CA ARG A 130 9.46 -15.63 -2.88
C ARG A 130 9.90 -16.84 -3.68
N THR A 131 10.68 -17.70 -3.05
CA THR A 131 11.20 -18.93 -3.67
C THR A 131 10.17 -20.05 -3.73
N SER A 132 9.09 -19.99 -2.94
CA SER A 132 8.10 -21.06 -2.77
C SER A 132 7.37 -21.48 -4.05
N PHE A 133 7.37 -20.63 -5.09
CA PHE A 133 6.76 -20.89 -6.38
C PHE A 133 7.76 -20.93 -7.55
N LEU A 134 9.06 -20.86 -7.25
CA LEU A 134 10.13 -20.92 -8.25
C LEU A 134 10.59 -22.37 -8.44
N ALA A 135 10.80 -22.78 -9.69
CA ALA A 135 11.13 -24.16 -10.03
C ALA A 135 12.59 -24.54 -9.71
N GLU A 136 13.53 -23.58 -9.75
CA GLU A 136 14.98 -23.85 -9.66
C GLU A 136 15.67 -23.19 -8.45
N VAL A 137 15.00 -22.28 -7.75
CA VAL A 137 15.58 -21.56 -6.60
C VAL A 137 15.00 -22.15 -5.32
N THR A 138 15.69 -23.13 -4.73
CA THR A 138 15.22 -23.81 -3.51
C THR A 138 15.73 -23.17 -2.22
N ASP A 139 16.85 -22.44 -2.27
CA ASP A 139 17.57 -21.96 -1.08
C ASP A 139 18.18 -20.56 -1.27
N ASP A 140 18.39 -19.85 -0.17
CA ASP A 140 18.93 -18.47 -0.11
C ASP A 140 20.32 -18.35 -0.78
N GLU A 141 21.10 -19.44 -0.83
CA GLU A 141 22.44 -19.48 -1.43
C GLU A 141 22.46 -19.22 -2.95
N GLY A 142 21.32 -19.34 -3.63
CA GLY A 142 21.18 -19.07 -5.06
C GLY A 142 20.68 -17.67 -5.41
N LEU A 143 20.40 -16.81 -4.41
CA LEU A 143 19.85 -15.48 -4.65
C LEU A 143 20.94 -14.49 -5.11
N PRO A 144 20.58 -13.51 -5.96
CA PRO A 144 21.51 -12.44 -6.32
C PRO A 144 21.93 -11.64 -5.08
N PRO A 145 23.11 -11.01 -5.10
CA PRO A 145 23.58 -10.21 -3.98
C PRO A 145 22.66 -9.01 -3.74
N THR A 146 22.56 -8.60 -2.47
CA THR A 146 21.99 -7.29 -2.14
C THR A 146 23.01 -6.19 -2.33
N ALA A 147 22.55 -4.99 -2.68
CA ALA A 147 23.41 -3.80 -2.76
C ALA A 147 22.62 -2.53 -2.40
N PRO A 148 23.27 -1.49 -1.87
CA PRO A 148 22.60 -0.20 -1.61
C PRO A 148 22.02 0.41 -2.89
N ILE A 149 20.80 0.94 -2.82
CA ILE A 149 20.07 1.42 -4.02
C ILE A 149 20.84 2.50 -4.78
N ASP A 150 21.59 3.35 -4.09
CA ASP A 150 22.40 4.44 -4.66
C ASP A 150 23.54 3.94 -5.56
N THR A 151 23.97 2.68 -5.39
CA THR A 151 24.94 2.01 -6.27
C THR A 151 24.30 1.39 -7.52
N LEU A 152 22.98 1.17 -7.48
CA LEU A 152 22.21 0.48 -8.52
C LEU A 152 21.52 1.44 -9.49
N VAL A 153 21.34 2.70 -9.08
CA VAL A 153 20.73 3.73 -9.90
C VAL A 153 21.78 4.72 -10.37
N ASN A 154 21.75 5.03 -11.67
CA ASN A 154 22.35 6.28 -12.12
C ASN A 154 21.37 7.38 -11.73
N SER A 155 21.77 8.23 -10.78
CA SER A 155 21.16 9.55 -10.64
C SER A 155 21.44 10.28 -11.94
N GLY A 156 20.56 10.13 -12.93
CA GLY A 156 20.57 11.02 -14.08
C GLY A 156 20.54 12.44 -13.51
N GLU A 157 21.34 13.35 -14.06
CA GLU A 157 21.04 14.77 -13.91
C GLU A 157 19.54 14.88 -14.12
N GLN A 158 18.81 15.49 -13.16
CA GLN A 158 17.43 15.82 -13.39
C GLN A 158 17.44 16.60 -14.70
N THR A 159 17.15 15.92 -15.80
CA THR A 159 16.72 16.58 -17.01
C THR A 159 15.47 17.23 -16.47
N GLN A 160 15.54 18.54 -16.26
CA GLN A 160 14.34 19.34 -16.24
C GLN A 160 13.57 18.77 -17.42
N ARG A 161 12.47 18.07 -17.14
CA ARG A 161 11.48 17.86 -18.18
C ARG A 161 11.12 19.29 -18.49
N GLU A 162 11.79 19.88 -19.50
CA GLU A 162 11.16 20.92 -20.29
C GLU A 162 9.79 20.32 -20.55
N ASP A 163 8.74 20.98 -20.07
CA ASP A 163 7.37 20.61 -20.35
C ASP A 163 7.27 20.58 -21.88
N ASP A 164 7.59 19.43 -22.47
CA ASP A 164 7.63 19.25 -23.90
C ASP A 164 6.20 19.46 -24.34
N ASP A 165 5.96 20.47 -25.19
CA ASP A 165 4.67 20.75 -25.79
C ASP A 165 4.02 19.47 -26.38
N GLU A 166 4.86 18.50 -26.76
CA GLU A 166 4.49 17.17 -27.23
C GLU A 166 3.84 16.28 -26.14
N VAL A 167 4.29 16.36 -24.88
CA VAL A 167 3.67 15.68 -23.74
C VAL A 167 2.33 16.32 -23.40
N GLN A 168 2.25 17.65 -23.44
CA GLN A 168 1.00 18.38 -23.20
C GLN A 168 -0.05 18.05 -24.26
N GLN A 169 0.33 18.11 -25.54
CA GLN A 169 -0.56 17.77 -26.66
C GLN A 169 -1.04 16.32 -26.60
N ARG A 170 -0.17 15.39 -26.18
CA ARG A 170 -0.56 13.99 -25.99
C ARG A 170 -1.57 13.80 -24.84
N LEU A 171 -1.50 14.63 -23.80
CA LEU A 171 -2.46 14.60 -22.70
C LEU A 171 -3.80 15.23 -23.10
N GLU A 172 -3.81 16.27 -23.95
CA GLU A 172 -5.03 16.82 -24.56
C GLU A 172 -5.71 15.78 -25.46
N ASP A 173 -4.95 15.10 -26.32
CA ASP A 173 -5.46 14.05 -27.21
C ASP A 173 -6.05 12.85 -26.44
N LEU A 174 -5.54 12.59 -25.23
CA LEU A 174 -6.03 11.56 -24.32
C LEU A 174 -7.17 12.07 -23.39
N GLY A 175 -7.50 13.36 -23.44
CA GLY A 175 -8.58 13.98 -22.66
C GLY A 175 -8.28 14.22 -21.18
N TYR A 176 -7.00 14.33 -20.81
CA TYR A 176 -6.57 14.61 -19.43
C TYR A 176 -6.52 16.10 -19.09
N ILE A 177 -6.50 16.98 -20.10
CA ILE A 177 -6.54 18.45 -20.00
C ILE A 177 -7.51 19.03 -21.03
#